data_AF-A0A1J5PSU0-F1
#
_entry.id   AF-A0A1J5PSU0-F1
#
_cell.length_a   1.000
_cell.length_b   1.000
_cell.length_c   1.000
_cell.angle_alpha   90.00
_cell.angle_beta   90.00
_cell.angle_gamma   90.00
#
_symmetry.space_group_name_H-M   'P 1'
#
loop_
_entity.id
_entity.type
_entity.pdbx_description
1 polymer ?
#
loop_
_entity_poly.entity_id
_entity_poly.type
_entity_poly.pdbx_seq_one_letter_code
_entity_poly.pdbx_strand_id
1 'polypeptide(L)' 'MGGGTFAGGNLGPDLTHLASRGTIAAGLLPNSVAADSAWIVGAQALKPGCSMPSLHLSTQELKTVVAYLGSLK' A
#
# COMPACT_ATOMS: atom_id res chain seq x y z
N MET A 1 -2.09 -14.34 -24.41
CA MET A 1 -1.01 -14.15 -23.42
C MET A 1 -1.22 -12.78 -22.78
N GLY A 2 -1.94 -12.71 -21.67
CA GLY A 2 -2.40 -11.46 -21.05
C GLY A 2 -1.29 -10.77 -20.27
N GLY A 3 -1.07 -9.48 -20.54
CA GLY A 3 -0.07 -8.66 -19.88
C GLY A 3 -0.47 -8.31 -18.45
N GLY A 4 0.21 -8.91 -17.48
CA GLY A 4 0.42 -8.29 -16.19
C GLY A 4 1.67 -7.43 -16.29
N THR A 5 1.54 -6.11 -16.19
CA THR A 5 2.70 -5.24 -16.05
C THR A 5 3.46 -5.66 -14.80
N PHE A 6 4.68 -6.17 -14.96
CA PHE A 6 5.60 -6.32 -13.85
C PHE A 6 5.75 -4.94 -13.20
N ALA A 7 5.20 -4.75 -12.01
CA ALA A 7 5.64 -3.70 -11.13
C ALA A 7 7.06 -4.08 -10.67
N GLY A 8 8.02 -3.95 -11.58
CA GLY A 8 9.44 -4.18 -11.36
C GLY A 8 9.98 -3.05 -10.49
N GLY A 9 9.64 -3.07 -9.21
CA GLY A 9 10.13 -2.12 -8.23
C GLY A 9 11.00 -2.83 -7.21
N ASN A 10 12.29 -2.97 -7.49
CA ASN A 10 13.28 -3.48 -6.52
C ASN A 10 13.48 -2.57 -5.28
N LEU A 11 12.62 -1.56 -5.12
CA LEU A 11 12.60 -0.54 -4.08
C LEU A 11 11.56 -0.82 -2.98
N GLY A 12 10.53 -1.63 -3.27
CA GLY A 12 9.39 -1.85 -2.38
C GLY A 12 9.31 -3.27 -1.82
N PRO A 13 8.57 -3.49 -0.72
CA PRO A 13 8.31 -4.83 -0.23
C PRO A 13 7.41 -5.60 -1.20
N ASP A 14 7.52 -6.93 -1.20
CA ASP A 14 6.54 -7.79 -1.85
C ASP A 14 5.13 -7.50 -1.28
N LEU A 15 4.12 -7.37 -2.14
CA LEU A 15 2.74 -7.11 -1.76
C LEU A 15 1.81 -8.30 -2.03
N THR A 16 2.32 -9.40 -2.60
CA THR A 16 1.52 -10.56 -3.07
C THR A 16 0.58 -11.11 -2.00
N HIS A 17 1.02 -11.11 -0.74
CA HIS A 17 0.24 -11.60 0.41
C HIS A 17 -0.04 -10.50 1.43
N LEU A 18 -0.16 -9.24 0.99
CA LEU A 18 -0.31 -8.09 1.89
C LEU A 18 -1.52 -8.27 2.83
N ALA A 19 -2.68 -8.69 2.33
CA ALA A 19 -3.90 -8.84 3.12
C ALA A 19 -3.82 -9.93 4.20
N SER A 20 -2.88 -10.87 4.05
CA SER A 20 -2.61 -11.94 5.02
C SER A 20 -1.67 -11.50 6.16
N ARG A 21 -1.07 -10.30 6.08
CA ARG A 21 -0.16 -9.76 7.11
C ARG A 21 -0.93 -9.19 8.29
N GLY A 22 -0.32 -9.23 9.48
CA GLY A 22 -0.87 -8.56 10.67
C GLY A 22 -0.63 -7.05 10.70
N THR A 23 0.44 -6.57 10.05
CA THR A 23 0.87 -5.15 10.08
C THR A 23 1.41 -4.67 8.75
N ILE A 24 1.35 -3.36 8.52
CA ILE A 24 1.94 -2.64 7.38
C ILE A 24 2.99 -1.62 7.83
N ALA A 25 3.54 -0.84 6.89
CA ALA A 25 4.48 0.26 7.16
C ALA A 25 5.72 -0.17 8.00
N ALA A 26 6.22 -1.38 7.73
CA ALA A 26 7.27 -2.06 8.50
C ALA A 26 6.94 -2.22 10.00
N GLY A 27 5.71 -2.62 10.31
CA GLY A 27 5.25 -2.94 11.67
C GLY A 27 4.62 -1.78 12.43
N LEU A 28 4.56 -0.58 11.83
CA LEU A 28 4.06 0.63 12.49
C LEU A 28 2.54 0.61 12.71
N LEU A 29 1.79 0.02 11.76
CA LEU A 29 0.32 0.07 11.75
C LEU A 29 -0.27 -1.33 11.62
N PRO A 30 -1.42 -1.62 12.26
CA PRO A 30 -2.17 -2.84 12.00
C PRO A 30 -2.67 -2.85 10.54
N ASN A 31 -2.68 -4.03 9.94
CA ASN A 31 -3.16 -4.18 8.56
C ASN A 31 -4.69 -4.03 8.50
N SER A 32 -5.15 -2.92 7.96
CA SER A 32 -6.57 -2.59 7.85
C SER A 32 -6.80 -1.59 6.73
N VAL A 33 -8.01 -1.57 6.19
CA VAL A 33 -8.44 -0.63 5.14
C VAL A 33 -8.15 0.83 5.52
N ALA A 34 -8.38 1.20 6.78
CA ALA A 34 -8.10 2.55 7.27
C ALA A 34 -6.60 2.85 7.32
N ALA A 35 -5.79 1.90 7.79
CA ALA A 35 -4.34 2.06 7.84
C ALA A 35 -3.71 2.12 6.45
N ASP A 36 -4.15 1.27 5.52
CA ASP A 36 -3.70 1.32 4.12
C ASP A 36 -4.03 2.67 3.48
N SER A 37 -5.27 3.15 3.68
CA SER A 37 -5.70 4.45 3.17
C SER A 37 -4.82 5.59 3.70
N ALA A 38 -4.59 5.62 5.02
CA ALA A 38 -3.78 6.64 5.68
C ALA A 38 -2.30 6.56 5.25
N TRP A 39 -1.77 5.34 5.12
CA TRP A 39 -0.40 5.11 4.68
C TRP A 39 -0.18 5.60 3.24
N ILE A 40 -1.11 5.30 2.33
CA ILE A 40 -1.02 5.73 0.93
C ILE A 40 -0.98 7.26 0.78
N VAL A 41 -1.87 7.97 1.48
CA VAL A 41 -1.97 9.44 1.32
C VAL A 41 -1.02 10.22 2.22
N GLY A 42 -0.45 9.57 3.25
CA GLY A 42 0.22 10.24 4.36
C GLY A 42 1.50 9.56 4.85
N ALA A 43 2.15 8.72 4.03
CA ALA A 43 3.34 7.96 4.42
C ALA A 43 4.42 8.81 5.13
N GLN A 44 4.75 9.99 4.61
CA GLN A 44 5.76 10.87 5.21
C GLN A 44 5.31 11.50 6.53
N ALA A 45 4.01 11.70 6.75
CA ALA A 45 3.48 12.20 8.01
C ALA A 45 3.50 11.10 9.09
N LEU A 46 3.24 9.85 8.69
CA LEU A 46 3.23 8.70 9.59
C LEU A 46 4.64 8.17 9.89
N LYS A 47 5.51 8.17 8.88
CA LYS A 47 6.90 7.72 8.98
C LYS A 47 7.81 8.62 8.14
N PRO A 48 8.24 9.77 8.71
CA PRO A 48 9.15 10.69 8.03
C PRO A 48 10.44 10.01 7.55
N GLY A 49 10.84 10.29 6.32
CA GLY A 49 12.06 9.76 5.72
C GLY A 49 11.96 8.33 5.19
N CYS A 50 10.77 7.70 5.20
CA CYS A 50 10.59 6.43 4.51
C CYS A 50 10.65 6.61 2.98
N SER A 51 10.92 5.53 2.23
CA SER A 51 11.01 5.60 0.77
C SER A 51 9.66 5.73 0.06
N MET A 52 8.54 5.54 0.77
CA MET A 52 7.22 5.68 0.18
C MET A 52 6.81 7.16 0.16
N PRO A 53 6.53 7.75 -1.01
CA PRO A 53 5.98 9.11 -1.07
C PRO A 53 4.51 9.12 -0.62
N SER A 54 4.05 10.25 -0.10
CA SER A 54 2.62 10.49 0.11
C SER A 54 1.94 10.71 -1.24
N LEU A 55 0.95 9.88 -1.57
CA LEU A 55 0.26 9.95 -2.87
C LEU A 55 -0.97 10.84 -2.79
N HIS A 56 -1.11 11.73 -3.76
CA HIS A 56 -2.29 12.58 -3.93
C HIS A 56 -3.27 11.90 -4.89
N LEU A 57 -4.07 10.97 -4.35
CA LEU A 57 -5.11 10.26 -5.09
C LEU A 57 -6.48 10.91 -4.87
N SER A 58 -7.35 10.85 -5.87
CA SER A 58 -8.77 11.11 -5.66
C SER A 58 -9.38 10.06 -4.73
N THR A 59 -10.52 10.39 -4.10
CA THR A 59 -11.25 9.45 -3.23
C THR A 59 -11.58 8.13 -3.93
N GLN A 60 -11.89 8.17 -5.23
CA GLN A 60 -12.26 6.98 -5.99
C GLN A 60 -11.05 6.09 -6.31
N GLU A 61 -9.92 6.71 -6.66
CA GLU A 61 -8.66 5.99 -6.89
C GLU A 61 -8.17 5.34 -5.60
N LEU A 62 -8.18 6.07 -4.48
CA LEU A 62 -7.77 5.54 -3.18
C LEU A 62 -8.61 4.32 -2.79
N LYS A 63 -9.93 4.40 -2.92
CA LYS A 63 -10.83 3.26 -2.68
C LYS A 63 -10.50 2.07 -3.56
N THR A 64 -10.24 2.31 -4.84
CA THR A 64 -9.90 1.25 -5.81
C THR A 64 -8.59 0.57 -5.42
N VAL A 65 -7.55 1.35 -5.09
CA VAL A 65 -6.24 0.82 -4.69
C VAL A 65 -6.35 0.03 -3.39
N VAL A 66 -7.01 0.56 -2.37
CA VAL A 66 -7.13 -0.13 -1.07
C VAL A 66 -7.96 -1.41 -1.20
N ALA A 67 -9.01 -1.40 -2.04
CA ALA A 67 -9.77 -2.62 -2.34
C ALA A 67 -8.90 -3.68 -3.03
N TYR A 68 -8.05 -3.27 -3.98
CA TYR A 68 -7.10 -4.17 -4.61
C TYR A 68 -6.09 -4.73 -3.61
N LEU A 69 -5.48 -3.89 -2.77
CA LEU A 69 -4.53 -4.32 -1.73
C LEU A 69 -5.15 -5.32 -0.75
N GLY A 70 -6.41 -5.11 -0.34
CA GLY A 70 -7.15 -6.03 0.52
C GLY A 70 -7.49 -7.39 -0.12
N SER A 71 -7.33 -7.52 -1.44
CA SER A 71 -7.53 -8.78 -2.17
C SER A 71 -6.28 -9.66 -2.27
N LEU A 72 -5.09 -9.10 -1.99
CA LEU A 72 -3.78 -9.77 -2.15
C LEU A 72 -3.50 -10.73 -0.99
N LYS A 73 -3.92 -11.99 -1.10
CA LYS A 73 -3.82 -13.00 -0.03
C LYS A 73 -2.70 -13.98 -0.20
#